data_AF-A0A931UP78-F1
#
_entry.id   AF-A0A931UP78-F1
#
_cell.length_a   1.000
_cell.length_b   1.000
_cell.length_c   1.000
_cell.angle_alpha   90.00
_cell.angle_beta   90.00
_cell.angle_gamma   90.00
#
_symmetry.space_group_name_H-M   'P 1'
#
loop_
_entity.id
_entity.type
_entity.pdbx_description
1 polymer ?
#
loop_
_entity_poly.entity_id
_entity_poly.type
_entity_poly.pdbx_seq_one_letter_code
_entity_poly.pdbx_strand_id
1 'polypeptide(L)'
;EERARYLREAVGHYKEALTVRTKDRYPVDWAITLNNLAGALTELPVRDAEERAGYVEQAVGYYKEALTVYTRDSYPHLHARTAANLGMLLFTSGAKADAKPYLESAWALSNFLPDQGKGLESFLKAYDDSTKEKPTPKRRRP
;
A
#
# COMPACT_ATOMS: atom_id res chain seq x y z
N GLU A 1 1.80 -7.45 -24.36
CA GLU A 1 2.76 -6.35 -24.61
C GLU A 1 2.15 -4.96 -24.45
N GLU A 2 0.93 -4.72 -24.95
CA GLU A 2 0.27 -3.42 -24.86
C GLU A 2 0.02 -2.94 -23.42
N ARG A 3 -0.42 -3.82 -22.50
CA ARG A 3 -0.59 -3.46 -21.08
C ARG A 3 0.70 -2.90 -20.46
N ALA A 4 1.84 -3.52 -20.75
CA ALA A 4 3.13 -3.08 -20.26
C ALA A 4 3.53 -1.71 -20.83
N ARG A 5 3.22 -1.46 -22.10
CA ARG A 5 3.42 -0.15 -22.74
C ARG A 5 2.56 0.92 -22.06
N TYR A 6 1.27 0.68 -21.90
CA TYR A 6 0.35 1.63 -21.26
C TYR A 6 0.72 1.93 -19.81
N LEU A 7 1.20 0.95 -19.05
CA LEU A 7 1.68 1.18 -17.69
C LEU A 7 2.93 2.07 -17.66
N ARG A 8 3.87 1.88 -18.59
CA ARG A 8 5.07 2.75 -18.69
C ARG A 8 4.71 4.17 -19.10
N GLU A 9 3.79 4.34 -20.04
CA GLU A 9 3.26 5.65 -20.44
C GLU A 9 2.55 6.33 -19.27
N ALA A 10 1.70 5.60 -18.53
CA ALA A 10 1.03 6.12 -17.34
C ALA A 10 2.04 6.59 -16.28
N VAL A 11 3.09 5.81 -16.01
CA VAL A 11 4.18 6.22 -15.11
C VAL A 11 4.83 7.53 -15.58
N GLY A 12 5.09 7.67 -16.88
CA GLY A 12 5.60 8.90 -17.48
C GLY A 12 4.67 10.09 -17.25
N HIS A 13 3.40 9.95 -17.62
CA HIS A 13 2.41 11.02 -17.47
C HIS A 13 2.14 11.41 -16.01
N TYR A 14 2.17 10.46 -15.08
CA TYR A 14 2.06 10.80 -13.66
C TYR A 14 3.28 11.59 -13.18
N LYS A 15 4.50 11.22 -13.60
CA LYS A 15 5.70 12.00 -13.28
C LYS A 15 5.66 13.40 -13.86
N GLU A 16 5.20 13.56 -15.10
CA GLU A 16 4.97 14.87 -15.73
C GLU A 16 3.93 15.68 -14.96
N ALA A 17 2.80 15.08 -14.59
CA ALA A 17 1.76 15.75 -13.82
C ALA A 17 2.26 16.23 -12.45
N LEU A 18 3.16 15.50 -11.79
CA LEU A 18 3.78 15.89 -10.51
C LEU A 18 4.70 17.12 -10.63
N THR A 19 5.10 17.53 -11.83
CA THR A 19 5.84 18.79 -12.04
C THR A 19 4.95 20.03 -11.90
N VAL A 20 3.65 19.87 -12.14
CA VAL A 20 2.64 20.93 -12.05
C VAL A 20 1.83 20.82 -10.76
N ARG A 21 1.37 19.60 -10.46
CA ARG A 21 0.67 19.25 -9.22
C ARG A 21 1.69 19.07 -8.13
N THR A 22 2.03 20.14 -7.44
CA THR A 22 2.93 20.10 -6.28
C THR A 22 2.13 20.03 -4.98
N LYS A 23 2.71 19.47 -3.92
CA LYS A 23 2.09 19.40 -2.58
C LYS A 23 1.55 20.76 -2.10
N ASP A 24 2.28 21.85 -2.32
CA ASP A 24 1.91 23.17 -1.82
C ASP A 24 0.76 23.83 -2.60
N ARG A 25 0.69 23.59 -3.91
CA ARG A 25 -0.30 24.23 -4.80
C ARG A 25 -1.59 23.41 -4.96
N TYR A 26 -1.45 22.09 -5.04
CA TYR A 26 -2.53 21.16 -5.33
C TYR A 26 -2.38 19.89 -4.48
N PRO A 27 -2.47 20.00 -3.14
CA PRO A 27 -2.13 18.90 -2.22
C PRO A 27 -2.93 17.63 -2.51
N VAL A 28 -4.23 17.75 -2.76
CA VAL A 28 -5.11 16.61 -3.03
C VAL A 28 -4.78 15.97 -4.37
N ASP A 29 -4.68 16.74 -5.45
CA ASP A 29 -4.35 16.22 -6.78
C ASP A 29 -2.95 15.62 -6.86
N TRP A 30 -1.99 16.22 -6.14
CA TRP A 30 -0.64 15.68 -5.96
C TRP A 30 -0.71 14.30 -5.30
N ALA A 31 -1.41 14.15 -4.18
CA ALA A 31 -1.58 12.87 -3.51
C ALA A 31 -2.34 11.84 -4.37
N ILE A 32 -3.31 12.26 -5.20
CA ILE A 32 -4.03 11.34 -6.13
C ILE A 32 -3.03 10.80 -7.14
N THR A 33 -2.21 11.71 -7.69
CA THR A 33 -1.21 11.40 -8.69
C THR A 33 -0.14 10.45 -8.14
N LEU A 34 0.32 10.67 -6.90
CA LEU A 34 1.24 9.77 -6.21
C LEU A 34 0.66 8.38 -5.97
N ASN A 35 -0.58 8.30 -5.47
CA ASN A 35 -1.25 7.02 -5.24
C ASN A 35 -1.37 6.21 -6.54
N ASN A 36 -1.72 6.86 -7.65
CA ASN A 36 -1.86 6.20 -8.94
C ASN A 36 -0.50 5.80 -9.54
N LEU A 37 0.53 6.64 -9.38
CA LEU A 37 1.90 6.32 -9.76
C LEU A 37 2.41 5.08 -9.03
N ALA A 38 2.18 5.01 -7.71
CA ALA A 38 2.51 3.83 -6.91
C ALA A 38 1.81 2.57 -7.43
N GLY A 39 0.49 2.65 -7.69
CA GLY A 39 -0.26 1.53 -8.28
C GLY A 39 0.32 1.06 -9.62
N ALA A 40 0.59 1.98 -10.54
CA ALA A 40 1.18 1.67 -11.84
C ALA A 40 2.55 0.99 -11.71
N LEU A 41 3.39 1.44 -10.79
CA LEU A 41 4.70 0.82 -10.50
C LEU A 41 4.56 -0.61 -9.99
N THR A 42 3.58 -0.89 -9.12
CA THR A 42 3.35 -2.26 -8.61
C THR A 42 2.84 -3.23 -9.67
N GLU A 43 2.21 -2.71 -10.74
CA GLU A 43 1.64 -3.50 -11.83
C GLU A 43 2.58 -3.71 -13.02
N LEU A 44 3.70 -2.98 -13.07
CA LEU A 44 4.67 -3.06 -14.14
C LEU A 44 5.29 -4.45 -14.20
N PRO A 45 5.44 -5.03 -15.42
CA PRO A 45 6.22 -6.24 -15.57
C PRO A 45 7.69 -5.96 -15.26
N VAL A 46 8.33 -6.93 -14.62
CA VAL A 46 9.71 -6.86 -14.17
C VAL A 46 10.53 -7.94 -14.86
N ARG A 47 11.82 -7.69 -15.04
CA ARG A 47 12.80 -8.61 -15.62
C ARG A 47 13.34 -9.56 -14.57
N ASP A 48 13.53 -9.08 -13.36
CA ASP A 48 14.16 -9.79 -12.25
C ASP A 48 13.63 -9.29 -10.89
N ALA A 49 14.17 -9.85 -9.81
CA ALA A 49 13.74 -9.54 -8.45
C ALA A 49 14.26 -8.17 -7.99
N GLU A 50 15.42 -7.75 -8.51
CA GLU A 50 16.05 -6.47 -8.22
C GLU A 50 15.21 -5.31 -8.78
N GLU A 51 14.75 -5.41 -10.03
CA GLU A 51 13.84 -4.43 -10.63
C GLU A 51 12.52 -4.37 -9.87
N ARG A 52 11.98 -5.53 -9.45
CA ARG A 52 10.79 -5.59 -8.60
C ARG A 52 11.00 -4.85 -7.29
N ALA A 53 12.11 -5.09 -6.60
CA ALA A 53 12.43 -4.42 -5.34
C ALA A 53 12.49 -2.89 -5.53
N GLY A 54 13.11 -2.42 -6.62
CA GLY A 54 13.17 -0.99 -6.94
C GLY A 54 11.80 -0.34 -7.21
N TYR A 55 10.87 -1.05 -7.87
CA TYR A 55 9.49 -0.53 -8.05
C TYR A 55 8.68 -0.57 -6.75
N VAL A 56 8.85 -1.61 -5.93
CA VAL A 56 8.20 -1.72 -4.62
C VAL A 56 8.66 -0.58 -3.71
N GLU A 57 9.96 -0.31 -3.63
CA GLU A 57 10.51 0.77 -2.81
C GLU A 57 9.95 2.14 -3.21
N GLN A 58 9.94 2.44 -4.52
CA GLN A 58 9.35 3.67 -5.04
C GLN A 58 7.85 3.78 -4.73
N ALA A 59 7.08 2.72 -4.96
CA ALA A 59 5.64 2.70 -4.69
C ALA A 59 5.33 2.89 -3.20
N VAL A 60 6.10 2.27 -2.29
CA VAL A 60 6.00 2.48 -0.85
C VAL A 60 6.23 3.96 -0.50
N GLY A 61 7.26 4.59 -1.07
CA GLY A 61 7.54 6.02 -0.90
C GLY A 61 6.35 6.89 -1.32
N TYR A 62 5.82 6.68 -2.52
CA TYR A 62 4.71 7.47 -3.05
C TYR A 62 3.40 7.26 -2.27
N TYR A 63 3.08 6.05 -1.84
CA TYR A 63 1.92 5.83 -0.97
C TYR A 63 2.07 6.53 0.39
N LYS A 64 3.26 6.48 1.01
CA LYS A 64 3.52 7.19 2.26
C LYS A 64 3.37 8.71 2.10
N GLU A 65 3.89 9.27 1.00
CA GLU A 65 3.72 10.70 0.70
C GLU A 65 2.25 11.08 0.48
N ALA A 66 1.47 10.27 -0.24
CA ALA A 66 0.04 10.50 -0.41
C ALA A 66 -0.71 10.49 0.93
N LEU A 67 -0.34 9.59 1.85
CA LEU A 67 -0.90 9.52 3.21
C LEU A 67 -0.53 10.72 4.11
N THR A 68 0.42 11.58 3.70
CA THR A 68 0.65 12.86 4.41
C THR A 68 -0.44 13.89 4.12
N VAL A 69 -1.20 13.72 3.03
CA VAL A 69 -2.34 14.56 2.65
C VAL A 69 -3.66 13.88 3.04
N TYR A 70 -3.76 12.56 2.79
CA TYR A 70 -4.92 11.77 3.17
C TYR A 70 -4.78 11.31 4.62
N THR A 71 -5.34 12.09 5.53
CA THR A 71 -5.37 11.72 6.95
C THR A 71 -6.67 10.97 7.26
N ARG A 72 -6.75 10.38 8.46
CA ARG A 72 -8.00 9.74 8.90
C ARG A 72 -9.14 10.75 9.05
N ASP A 73 -8.81 11.97 9.44
CA ASP A 73 -9.78 13.06 9.66
C ASP A 73 -10.12 13.78 8.36
N SER A 74 -9.16 13.87 7.43
CA SER A 74 -9.31 14.54 6.14
C SER A 74 -9.18 13.53 5.00
N TYR A 75 -10.28 13.30 4.28
CA TYR A 75 -10.39 12.31 3.21
C TYR A 75 -10.30 10.84 3.68
N PRO A 76 -11.14 10.41 4.64
CA PRO A 76 -11.07 9.06 5.23
C PRO A 76 -11.18 7.93 4.20
N HIS A 77 -11.95 8.12 3.13
CA HIS A 77 -12.09 7.15 2.04
C HIS A 77 -10.80 7.00 1.22
N LEU A 78 -10.09 8.11 0.94
CA LEU A 78 -8.80 8.07 0.24
C LEU A 78 -7.72 7.48 1.16
N HIS A 79 -7.70 7.86 2.43
CA HIS A 79 -6.80 7.28 3.42
C HIS A 79 -6.97 5.77 3.51
N ALA A 80 -8.21 5.28 3.67
CA ALA A 80 -8.48 3.85 3.79
C ALA A 80 -7.97 3.06 2.58
N ARG A 81 -8.23 3.56 1.37
CA ARG A 81 -7.80 2.91 0.13
C ARG A 81 -6.28 2.92 -0.01
N THR A 82 -5.63 4.07 0.20
CA THR A 82 -4.17 4.20 0.07
C THR A 82 -3.44 3.38 1.14
N ALA A 83 -3.95 3.36 2.38
CA ALA A 83 -3.42 2.54 3.45
C ALA A 83 -3.59 1.04 3.17
N ALA A 84 -4.73 0.61 2.60
CA ALA A 84 -4.92 -0.78 2.18
C ALA A 84 -3.91 -1.17 1.10
N ASN A 85 -3.71 -0.34 0.07
CA ASN A 85 -2.77 -0.60 -1.00
C ASN A 85 -1.32 -0.72 -0.48
N LEU A 86 -0.91 0.21 0.39
CA LEU A 86 0.41 0.19 1.01
C LEU A 86 0.60 -1.04 1.90
N GLY A 87 -0.37 -1.35 2.74
CA GLY A 87 -0.35 -2.51 3.62
C GLY A 87 -0.23 -3.82 2.84
N MET A 88 -1.02 -3.98 1.78
CA MET A 88 -0.95 -5.18 0.93
C MET A 88 0.37 -5.28 0.17
N LEU A 89 0.91 -4.16 -0.32
CA LEU A 89 2.22 -4.12 -0.95
C LEU A 89 3.32 -4.57 0.00
N LEU A 90 3.38 -3.99 1.20
CA LEU A 90 4.36 -4.34 2.23
C LEU A 90 4.23 -5.81 2.67
N PHE A 91 3.00 -6.31 2.80
CA PHE A 91 2.77 -7.68 3.18
C PHE A 91 3.28 -8.67 2.12
N THR A 92 2.94 -8.41 0.85
CA THR A 92 3.33 -9.27 -0.28
C THR A 92 4.82 -9.18 -0.61
N SER A 93 5.47 -8.05 -0.31
CA SER A 93 6.93 -7.88 -0.43
C SER A 93 7.72 -8.46 0.76
N GLY A 94 7.04 -9.02 1.77
CA GLY A 94 7.67 -9.65 2.93
C GLY A 94 7.89 -8.74 4.14
N ALA A 95 7.61 -7.44 4.04
CA ALA A 95 7.67 -6.45 5.13
C ALA A 95 6.40 -6.49 6.00
N LYS A 96 6.05 -7.68 6.49
CA LYS A 96 4.75 -7.93 7.16
C LYS A 96 4.54 -7.11 8.43
N ALA A 97 5.60 -6.88 9.20
CA ALA A 97 5.53 -6.05 10.41
C ALA A 97 5.16 -4.60 10.06
N ASP A 98 5.73 -4.06 8.99
CA ASP A 98 5.47 -2.70 8.52
C ASP A 98 4.09 -2.58 7.87
N ALA A 99 3.55 -3.67 7.32
CA ALA A 99 2.21 -3.70 6.71
C ALA A 99 1.08 -3.51 7.72
N LYS A 100 1.23 -4.09 8.93
CA LYS A 100 0.14 -4.21 9.91
C LYS A 100 -0.52 -2.86 10.26
N PRO A 101 0.21 -1.78 10.61
CA PRO A 101 -0.41 -0.50 10.96
C PRO A 101 -1.27 0.09 9.84
N TYR A 102 -0.87 -0.11 8.57
CA TYR A 102 -1.62 0.41 7.42
C TYR A 102 -2.88 -0.41 7.14
N LEU A 103 -2.80 -1.73 7.28
CA LEU A 103 -3.96 -2.61 7.15
C LEU A 103 -4.98 -2.39 8.27
N GLU A 104 -4.53 -2.19 9.50
CA GLU A 104 -5.39 -1.83 10.64
C GLU A 104 -6.06 -0.47 10.42
N SER A 105 -5.31 0.52 9.95
CA SER A 105 -5.88 1.85 9.64
C SER A 105 -6.94 1.77 8.54
N ALA A 106 -6.70 1.00 7.50
CA ALA A 106 -7.67 0.76 6.43
C ALA A 106 -8.91 0.02 6.93
N TRP A 107 -8.74 -1.01 7.77
CA TRP A 107 -9.85 -1.76 8.35
C TRP A 107 -10.69 -0.93 9.31
N ALA A 108 -10.07 -0.07 10.13
CA ALA A 108 -10.79 0.87 11.01
C ALA A 108 -11.69 1.84 10.23
N LEU A 109 -11.39 2.04 8.95
CA LEU A 109 -12.14 2.85 8.00
C LEU A 109 -12.87 1.98 6.95
N SER A 110 -13.09 0.69 7.22
CA SER A 110 -13.72 -0.27 6.30
C SER A 110 -15.13 0.11 5.85
N ASN A 111 -15.85 0.94 6.62
CA ASN A 111 -17.12 1.53 6.21
C ASN A 111 -17.01 2.34 4.90
N PHE A 112 -15.80 2.82 4.56
CA PHE A 112 -15.51 3.51 3.30
C PHE A 112 -14.99 2.56 2.19
N LEU A 113 -14.86 1.26 2.48
CA LEU A 113 -14.35 0.22 1.59
C LEU A 113 -15.35 -0.94 1.48
N PRO A 114 -16.55 -0.74 0.88
CA PRO A 114 -17.62 -1.73 0.91
C PRO A 114 -17.22 -3.11 0.37
N ASP A 115 -16.28 -3.17 -0.59
CA ASP A 115 -15.83 -4.43 -1.20
C ASP A 115 -14.61 -5.07 -0.51
N GLN A 116 -13.79 -4.29 0.21
CA GLN A 116 -12.49 -4.74 0.75
C GLN A 116 -12.49 -4.90 2.28
N GLY A 117 -13.44 -4.24 2.99
CA GLY A 117 -13.46 -4.15 4.45
C GLY A 117 -13.49 -5.51 5.18
N LYS A 118 -14.37 -6.42 4.75
CA LYS A 118 -14.49 -7.78 5.34
C LYS A 118 -13.29 -8.68 5.04
N GLY A 119 -12.66 -8.48 3.87
CA GLY A 119 -11.46 -9.21 3.47
C GLY A 119 -10.27 -8.86 4.37
N LEU A 120 -10.08 -7.56 4.64
CA LEU A 120 -9.04 -7.05 5.54
C LEU A 120 -9.23 -7.56 6.98
N GLU A 121 -10.46 -7.60 7.48
CA GLU A 121 -10.75 -8.13 8.83
C GLU A 121 -10.33 -9.61 8.97
N SER A 122 -10.79 -10.43 8.03
CA SER A 122 -10.49 -11.87 8.01
C SER A 122 -8.99 -12.11 7.91
N PHE A 123 -8.32 -11.30 7.08
CA PHE A 123 -6.88 -11.32 6.91
C PHE A 123 -6.13 -10.93 8.18
N LEU A 124 -6.49 -9.83 8.84
CA LEU A 124 -5.85 -9.36 10.07
C LEU A 124 -6.02 -10.38 11.21
N LYS A 125 -7.21 -10.98 11.34
CA LYS A 125 -7.44 -12.05 12.30
C LYS A 125 -6.53 -13.25 12.07
N ALA A 126 -6.41 -13.71 10.82
CA ALA A 126 -5.52 -14.81 10.46
C ALA A 126 -4.04 -14.44 10.69
N TYR A 127 -3.66 -13.19 10.41
CA TYR A 127 -2.32 -12.68 10.67
C TYR A 127 -1.98 -12.73 12.17
N ASP A 128 -2.84 -12.21 13.03
CA ASP A 128 -2.65 -12.21 14.48
C ASP A 128 -2.62 -13.64 15.04
N ASP A 129 -3.48 -14.53 14.54
CA ASP A 129 -3.48 -15.93 14.96
C ASP A 129 -2.22 -16.69 14.50
N SER A 130 -1.63 -16.31 13.36
CA SER A 130 -0.36 -16.88 12.87
C SER A 130 0.89 -16.36 13.61
N THR A 131 0.79 -15.21 14.27
CA THR A 131 1.91 -14.55 14.96
C THR A 131 1.90 -14.74 16.47
N LYS A 132 0.78 -15.22 17.05
CA LYS A 132 0.75 -15.77 18.41
C LYS A 132 1.65 -17.01 18.45
N GLU A 133 2.81 -16.90 19.11
CA GLU A 133 3.72 -18.02 19.36
C GLU A 133 2.95 -19.26 19.81
N LYS A 134 3.17 -20.41 19.13
CA LYS A 134 2.79 -21.70 19.70
C LYS A 134 3.48 -21.80 21.06
N PRO A 135 2.77 -22.10 22.16
CA PRO A 135 3.41 -22.22 23.47
C PRO A 135 4.54 -23.24 23.34
N THR A 136 5.78 -22.79 23.60
CA THR A 136 6.94 -23.68 23.65
C THR A 136 6.59 -24.86 24.56
N PRO A 137 6.66 -26.12 24.09
CA PRO A 137 6.37 -27.25 24.95
C PRO A 137 7.37 -27.18 26.10
N LYS A 138 6.87 -26.97 27.33
CA LYS A 138 7.68 -27.03 28.54
C LYS A 138 8.40 -28.38 28.49
N ARG A 139 9.71 -28.35 28.24
CA ARG A 139 10.56 -29.53 28.38
C ARG A 139 10.36 -30.02 29.81
N ARG A 140 9.62 -31.12 29.99
CA ARG A 140 9.66 -31.88 31.23
C ARG A 140 11.11 -32.34 31.36
N ARG A 141 11.83 -31.73 32.29
CA ARG A 141 13.14 -32.25 32.70
C ARG A 141 12.91 -33.59 33.42
N PRO A 142 13.79 -34.58 33.22
CA PRO A 142 13.70 -35.88 33.87
C PRO A 142 13.84 -35.77 35.39
#